data_AF-I3DW22-F1
#
_entry.id   AF-I3DW22-F1
#
_cell.length_a   1.000
_cell.length_b   1.000
_cell.length_c   1.000
_cell.angle_alpha   90.00
_cell.angle_beta   90.00
_cell.angle_gamma   90.00
#
_symmetry.space_group_name_H-M   'P 1'
#
loop_
_entity.id
_entity.type
_entity.pdbx_description
1 polymer ?
#
loop_
_entity_poly.entity_id
_entity_poly.type
_entity_poly.pdbx_seq_one_letter_code
_entity_poly.pdbx_strand_id
1 'polypeptide(L)'
;MYIITLILLVFIVFISGAWRHWEKYLSTLLYGSSMNLLSYVIMGSDRLWFHVPSTLWKDITDTFVLLPSILLLYLVFFPTEKKKKWTYYLKWVFVSLLFEWLLVRFGLFGYNKKYHFWMELPFYFIMYGFIKLHTKRPLLTYGLSILIIAFLIIFFDYSLEKSYLER
;
A
#
# COMPACT_ATOMS: atom_id res chain seq x y z
N MET A 1 11.58 0.13 16.50
CA MET A 1 11.10 -0.87 15.53
C MET A 1 10.90 -0.30 14.13
N TYR A 2 10.12 0.77 13.96
CA TYR A 2 9.88 1.43 12.66
C TYR A 2 11.15 1.72 11.82
N ILE A 3 12.11 2.46 12.40
CA ILE A 3 13.37 2.81 11.70
C ILE A 3 14.16 1.56 11.32
N ILE A 4 14.15 0.53 12.16
CA ILE A 4 14.82 -0.75 11.88
C ILE A 4 14.16 -1.43 10.67
N THR A 5 12.83 -1.50 10.63
CA THR A 5 12.08 -2.02 9.48
C THR A 5 12.44 -1.28 8.20
N LEU A 6 12.49 0.05 8.26
CA LEU A 6 12.82 0.87 7.10
C LEU A 6 14.26 0.62 6.61
N ILE A 7 15.24 0.63 7.53
CA ILE A 7 16.64 0.36 7.19
C ILE A 7 16.78 -1.04 6.60
N LEU A 8 16.16 -2.05 7.21
CA LEU A 8 16.19 -3.43 6.70
C LEU A 8 15.59 -3.51 5.30
N LEU A 9 14.46 -2.85 5.06
CA LEU A 9 13.81 -2.88 3.75
C LEU A 9 14.65 -2.20 2.68
N VAL A 10 15.19 -1.01 2.97
CA VAL A 10 16.10 -0.29 2.06
C VAL A 10 17.36 -1.11 1.79
N PHE A 11 17.90 -1.76 2.83
CA PHE A 11 19.05 -2.65 2.71
C PHE A 11 18.75 -3.87 1.83
N ILE A 12 17.56 -4.47 1.97
CA ILE A 12 17.09 -5.56 1.10
C ILE A 12 17.00 -5.08 -0.36
N VAL A 13 16.39 -3.92 -0.60
CA VAL A 13 16.32 -3.31 -1.96
C VAL A 13 17.70 -3.10 -2.56
N PHE A 14 18.66 -2.68 -1.72
CA PHE A 14 20.03 -2.42 -2.14
C PHE A 14 20.77 -3.70 -2.52
N ILE A 15 20.78 -4.70 -1.63
CA ILE A 15 21.44 -6.01 -1.84
C ILE A 15 20.80 -6.76 -3.00
N SER A 16 19.47 -6.72 -3.11
CA SER A 16 18.77 -7.43 -4.17
C SER A 16 19.03 -6.80 -5.56
N GLY A 17 19.65 -5.62 -5.63
CA GLY A 17 19.87 -4.89 -6.87
C GLY A 17 18.59 -4.32 -7.48
N ALA A 18 17.45 -4.37 -6.76
CA ALA A 18 16.16 -3.92 -7.27
C ALA A 18 16.15 -2.40 -7.54
N TRP A 19 16.92 -1.66 -6.75
CA TRP A 19 17.12 -0.22 -6.95
C TRP A 19 17.58 0.12 -8.37
N ARG A 20 18.32 -0.75 -9.08
CA ARG A 20 18.79 -0.48 -10.46
C ARG A 20 17.67 -0.38 -11.49
N HIS A 21 16.47 -0.85 -11.16
CA HIS A 21 15.30 -0.83 -12.04
C HIS A 21 14.26 0.22 -11.66
N TRP A 22 14.59 1.14 -10.74
CA TRP A 22 13.65 2.14 -10.22
C TRP A 22 13.01 2.98 -11.33
N GLU A 23 13.79 3.43 -12.31
CA GLU A 23 13.33 4.29 -13.42
C GLU A 23 12.24 3.62 -14.25
N LYS A 24 12.41 2.33 -14.55
CA LYS A 24 11.42 1.52 -15.30
C LYS A 24 10.07 1.46 -14.60
N TYR A 25 10.06 1.44 -13.28
CA TYR A 25 8.84 1.31 -12.48
C TYR A 25 8.38 2.62 -11.85
N LEU A 26 9.11 3.73 -12.06
CA LEU A 26 8.88 5.02 -11.40
C LEU A 26 7.42 5.47 -11.49
N SER A 27 6.82 5.40 -12.68
CA SER A 27 5.40 5.74 -12.88
C SER A 27 4.44 4.89 -12.03
N THR A 28 4.75 3.61 -11.83
CA THR A 28 3.91 2.71 -11.01
C THR A 28 4.16 2.92 -9.51
N LEU A 29 5.40 3.22 -9.12
CA LEU A 29 5.73 3.56 -7.73
C LEU A 29 5.04 4.87 -7.31
N LEU A 30 5.05 5.88 -8.20
CA LEU A 30 4.34 7.13 -7.99
C LEU A 30 2.83 6.92 -7.97
N TYR A 31 2.28 6.07 -8.85
CA TYR A 31 0.87 5.69 -8.77
C TYR A 31 0.50 5.11 -7.39
N GLY A 32 1.27 4.16 -6.87
CA GLY A 32 1.04 3.60 -5.53
C GLY A 32 1.10 4.66 -4.43
N SER A 33 2.10 5.54 -4.50
CA SER A 33 2.27 6.66 -3.56
C SER A 33 1.09 7.64 -3.61
N SER A 34 0.64 8.00 -4.83
CA SER A 34 -0.50 8.89 -5.05
C SER A 34 -1.81 8.29 -4.56
N MET A 35 -2.04 7.00 -4.76
CA MET A 35 -3.24 6.32 -4.22
C MET A 35 -3.21 6.28 -2.70
N ASN A 36 -2.03 6.08 -2.08
CA ASN A 36 -1.89 6.15 -0.63
C ASN A 36 -2.22 7.55 -0.10
N LEU A 37 -1.67 8.61 -0.70
CA LEU A 37 -1.99 10.00 -0.34
C LEU A 37 -3.46 10.33 -0.56
N LEU A 38 -4.04 9.87 -1.66
CA LEU A 38 -5.45 10.09 -1.96
C LEU A 38 -6.35 9.48 -0.87
N SER A 39 -5.98 8.32 -0.33
CA SER A 39 -6.69 7.73 0.80
C SER A 39 -6.64 8.62 2.05
N TYR A 40 -5.50 9.25 2.34
CA TYR A 40 -5.38 10.22 3.44
C TYR A 40 -6.26 11.45 3.25
N VAL A 41 -6.38 11.95 2.02
CA VAL A 41 -7.24 13.11 1.71
C VAL A 41 -8.72 12.75 1.85
N ILE A 42 -9.12 11.58 1.36
CA ILE A 42 -10.53 11.14 1.38
C ILE A 42 -10.97 10.80 2.81
N MET A 43 -10.14 10.07 3.55
CA MET A 43 -10.52 9.55 4.88
C MET A 43 -10.23 10.56 6.00
N GLY A 44 -9.37 11.54 5.77
CA GLY A 44 -9.07 12.60 6.74
C GLY A 44 -8.51 12.07 8.07
N SER A 45 -9.15 12.47 9.17
CA SER A 45 -8.87 12.02 10.55
C SER A 45 -9.36 10.59 10.81
N ASP A 46 -10.38 10.13 10.10
CA ASP A 46 -11.05 8.83 10.30
C ASP A 46 -10.42 7.71 9.46
N ARG A 47 -9.10 7.70 9.29
CA ARG A 47 -8.38 6.71 8.45
C ARG A 47 -8.71 5.28 8.86
N LEU A 48 -8.96 4.42 7.87
CA LEU A 48 -9.24 2.99 8.09
C LEU A 48 -8.13 2.31 8.89
N TRP A 49 -6.88 2.66 8.58
CA TRP A 49 -5.68 2.19 9.25
C TRP A 49 -4.71 3.35 9.55
N PHE A 50 -3.94 3.24 10.63
CA PHE A 50 -2.97 4.25 11.03
C PHE A 50 -1.80 3.64 11.81
N HIS A 51 -0.61 4.24 11.65
CA HIS A 51 0.57 3.91 12.44
C HIS A 51 0.52 4.61 13.82
N VAL A 52 1.09 3.97 14.85
CA VAL A 52 1.16 4.52 16.21
C VAL A 52 2.62 4.71 16.64
N PRO A 53 3.04 5.91 17.11
CA PRO A 53 2.33 7.18 16.96
C PRO A 53 2.27 7.61 15.48
N SER A 54 1.16 8.26 15.10
CA SER A 54 0.97 8.87 13.78
C SER A 54 1.64 10.24 13.76
N THR A 55 2.59 10.41 12.86
CA THR A 55 3.32 11.67 12.69
C THR A 55 3.49 11.92 11.21
N LEU A 56 3.39 13.17 10.77
CA LEU A 56 3.54 13.56 9.36
C LEU A 56 4.80 12.97 8.72
N TRP A 57 5.93 12.99 9.45
CA TRP A 57 7.20 12.45 8.97
C TRP A 57 7.14 10.95 8.67
N LYS A 58 6.47 10.16 9.51
CA LYS A 58 6.25 8.74 9.25
C LYS A 58 5.35 8.54 8.05
N ASP A 59 4.22 9.24 7.96
CA ASP A 59 3.28 9.09 6.85
C ASP A 59 3.95 9.40 5.50
N ILE A 60 4.77 10.45 5.43
CA ILE A 60 5.56 10.81 4.24
C ILE A 60 6.59 9.73 3.94
N THR A 61 7.31 9.27 4.96
CA THR A 61 8.35 8.25 4.80
C THR A 61 7.74 6.91 4.35
N ASP A 62 6.58 6.54 4.88
CA ASP A 62 5.87 5.34 4.48
C ASP A 62 5.37 5.43 3.04
N THR A 63 4.82 6.58 2.68
CA THR A 63 4.30 6.84 1.34
C THR A 63 5.39 6.84 0.27
N PHE A 64 6.54 7.48 0.53
CA PHE A 64 7.55 7.75 -0.50
C PHE A 64 8.80 6.90 -0.41
N VAL A 65 9.02 6.19 0.71
CA VAL A 65 10.19 5.32 0.90
C VAL A 65 9.75 3.88 1.09
N LEU A 66 8.93 3.60 2.11
CA LEU A 66 8.58 2.23 2.48
C LEU A 66 7.73 1.56 1.40
N LEU A 67 6.63 2.19 0.99
CA LEU A 67 5.73 1.66 -0.02
C LEU A 67 6.45 1.49 -1.37
N PRO A 68 7.13 2.49 -1.95
CA PRO A 68 7.89 2.31 -3.19
C PRO A 68 8.95 1.21 -3.10
N SER A 69 9.61 1.04 -1.95
CA SER A 69 10.58 -0.04 -1.74
C SER A 69 9.92 -1.42 -1.83
N ILE A 70 8.79 -1.62 -1.15
CA ILE A 70 8.00 -2.87 -1.22
C ILE A 70 7.54 -3.13 -2.66
N LEU A 71 6.96 -2.11 -3.31
CA LEU A 71 6.43 -2.23 -4.66
C LEU A 71 7.53 -2.51 -5.68
N LEU A 72 8.71 -1.90 -5.53
CA LEU A 72 9.85 -2.14 -6.40
C LEU A 72 10.36 -3.58 -6.29
N LEU A 73 10.51 -4.10 -5.06
CA LEU A 73 10.85 -5.51 -4.84
C LEU A 73 9.83 -6.44 -5.48
N TYR A 74 8.54 -6.19 -5.26
CA TYR A 74 7.46 -6.97 -5.83
C TYR A 74 7.54 -7.00 -7.37
N LEU A 75 7.75 -5.85 -8.01
CA LEU A 75 7.75 -5.69 -9.47
C LEU A 75 9.01 -6.26 -10.13
N VAL A 76 10.18 -6.04 -9.55
CA VAL A 76 11.47 -6.50 -10.10
C VAL A 76 11.56 -8.02 -10.11
N PHE A 77 11.17 -8.67 -9.01
CA PHE A 77 11.24 -10.13 -8.89
C PHE A 77 9.97 -10.83 -9.36
N PHE A 78 9.04 -10.11 -9.99
CA PHE A 78 7.80 -10.70 -10.47
C PHE A 78 8.07 -11.74 -11.58
N PRO A 79 7.69 -13.01 -11.40
CA PRO A 79 8.10 -14.08 -12.31
C PRO A 79 7.42 -13.97 -13.67
N THR A 80 8.08 -14.48 -14.71
CA THR A 80 7.57 -14.53 -16.08
C THR A 80 6.65 -15.72 -16.32
N GLU A 81 6.88 -16.84 -15.63
CA GLU A 81 6.14 -18.11 -15.76
C GLU A 81 4.75 -18.03 -15.10
N LYS A 82 3.69 -18.44 -15.83
CA LYS A 82 2.28 -18.31 -15.40
C LYS A 82 1.98 -18.96 -14.04
N LYS A 83 2.45 -20.19 -13.79
CA LYS A 83 2.23 -20.90 -12.51
C LYS A 83 2.94 -20.23 -11.33
N LYS A 84 4.15 -19.70 -11.57
CA LYS A 84 4.92 -18.97 -10.57
C LYS A 84 4.33 -17.59 -10.26
N LYS A 85 3.60 -16.97 -11.20
CA LYS A 85 2.94 -15.67 -10.97
C LYS A 85 1.91 -15.72 -9.86
N TRP A 86 1.02 -16.72 -9.91
CA TRP A 86 -0.05 -16.82 -8.91
C TRP A 86 0.50 -17.13 -7.52
N THR A 87 1.44 -18.07 -7.41
CA THR A 87 2.09 -18.41 -6.14
C THR A 87 2.91 -17.26 -5.57
N TYR A 88 3.66 -16.54 -6.42
CA TYR A 88 4.40 -15.35 -6.02
C TYR A 88 3.46 -14.23 -5.51
N TYR A 89 2.38 -13.98 -6.23
CA TYR A 89 1.38 -12.99 -5.86
C TYR A 89 0.72 -13.32 -4.51
N LEU A 90 0.28 -14.55 -4.31
CA LEU A 90 -0.28 -15.00 -3.02
C LEU A 90 0.75 -14.91 -1.89
N LYS A 91 2.01 -15.24 -2.17
CA LYS A 91 3.09 -15.12 -1.18
C LYS A 91 3.25 -13.68 -0.72
N TRP A 92 3.20 -12.69 -1.62
CA TRP A 92 3.29 -11.28 -1.26
C TRP A 92 2.10 -10.82 -0.43
N VAL A 93 0.87 -11.18 -0.82
CA VAL A 93 -0.33 -10.90 -0.03
C VAL A 93 -0.20 -11.48 1.39
N PHE A 94 0.22 -12.75 1.49
CA PHE A 94 0.38 -13.42 2.78
C PHE A 94 1.47 -12.79 3.66
N VAL A 95 2.64 -12.48 3.08
CA VAL A 95 3.75 -11.85 3.80
C VAL A 95 3.35 -10.47 4.33
N SER A 96 2.64 -9.66 3.54
CA SER A 96 2.19 -8.34 3.96
C SER A 96 1.15 -8.41 5.07
N LEU A 97 0.18 -9.33 4.96
CA LEU A 97 -0.78 -9.59 6.04
C LEU A 97 -0.11 -10.06 7.33
N LEU A 98 0.85 -10.99 7.23
CA LEU A 98 1.58 -11.47 8.40
C LEU A 98 2.38 -10.34 9.05
N PHE A 99 3.03 -9.51 8.25
CA PHE A 99 3.79 -8.37 8.74
C PHE A 99 2.89 -7.35 9.44
N GLU A 100 1.75 -7.03 8.85
CA GLU A 100 0.78 -6.11 9.45
C GLU A 100 0.17 -6.68 10.73
N TRP A 101 -0.15 -7.96 10.75
CA TRP A 101 -0.63 -8.64 11.96
C TRP A 101 0.37 -8.52 13.12
N LEU A 102 1.66 -8.66 12.84
CA LEU A 102 2.71 -8.43 13.84
C LEU A 102 2.69 -6.97 14.32
N LEU A 103 2.61 -6.00 13.42
CA LEU A 103 2.55 -4.58 13.80
C LEU A 103 1.34 -4.25 14.69
N VAL A 104 0.18 -4.81 14.37
CA VAL A 104 -1.04 -4.68 15.19
C VAL A 104 -0.82 -5.32 16.55
N ARG A 105 -0.22 -6.51 16.60
CA ARG A 105 0.05 -7.21 17.87
C ARG A 105 1.03 -6.46 18.78
N PHE A 106 1.98 -5.74 18.20
CA PHE A 106 2.91 -4.87 18.93
C PHE A 106 2.36 -3.47 19.23
N GLY A 107 1.11 -3.18 18.86
CA GLY A 107 0.49 -1.86 19.10
C GLY A 107 1.09 -0.73 18.26
N LEU A 108 1.75 -1.05 17.14
CA LEU A 108 2.36 -0.09 16.22
C LEU A 108 1.46 0.26 15.04
N PHE A 109 0.37 -0.46 14.88
CA PHE A 109 -0.64 -0.28 13.85
C PHE A 109 -2.03 -0.47 14.45
N GLY A 110 -2.96 0.40 14.08
CA GLY A 110 -4.32 0.40 14.57
C GLY A 110 -5.33 0.54 13.43
N TYR A 111 -6.55 0.07 13.69
CA TYR A 111 -7.68 0.21 12.78
C TYR A 111 -8.73 1.12 13.40
N ASN A 112 -9.48 1.83 12.56
CA ASN A 112 -10.70 2.48 13.00
C ASN A 112 -11.74 1.41 13.40
N LYS A 113 -12.67 1.75 14.30
CA LYS A 113 -13.64 0.79 14.88
C LYS A 113 -14.53 0.09 13.85
N LYS A 114 -14.71 0.68 12.66
CA LYS A 114 -15.49 0.11 11.56
C LYS A 114 -14.67 -0.82 10.64
N TYR A 115 -13.35 -0.87 10.83
CA TYR A 115 -12.43 -1.63 9.99
C TYR A 115 -11.78 -2.76 10.77
N HIS A 116 -11.71 -3.93 10.16
CA HIS A 116 -11.18 -5.13 10.79
C HIS A 116 -10.02 -5.70 9.97
N PHE A 117 -9.07 -6.35 10.65
CA PHE A 117 -7.89 -6.97 10.04
C PHE A 117 -8.20 -7.86 8.82
N TRP A 118 -9.32 -8.59 8.81
CA TRP A 118 -9.68 -9.44 7.66
C TRP A 118 -10.00 -8.66 6.38
N MET A 119 -10.34 -7.37 6.49
CA MET A 119 -10.62 -6.49 5.36
C MET A 119 -9.34 -6.11 4.61
N GLU A 120 -8.16 -6.30 5.22
CA GLU A 120 -6.86 -6.10 4.57
C GLU A 120 -6.57 -7.16 3.52
N LEU A 121 -7.12 -8.37 3.68
CA LEU A 121 -6.95 -9.44 2.71
C LEU A 121 -7.38 -9.00 1.30
N PRO A 122 -8.66 -8.64 1.04
CA PRO A 122 -9.06 -8.15 -0.27
C PRO A 122 -8.32 -6.85 -0.67
N PHE A 123 -7.94 -6.00 0.30
CA PHE A 123 -7.19 -4.78 0.01
C PHE A 123 -5.80 -5.08 -0.57
N TYR A 124 -5.03 -5.98 0.03
CA TYR A 124 -3.73 -6.42 -0.50
C TYR A 124 -3.86 -7.12 -1.85
N PHE A 125 -4.90 -7.93 -2.04
CA PHE A 125 -5.19 -8.52 -3.35
C PHE A 125 -5.36 -7.40 -4.41
N ILE A 126 -6.26 -6.45 -4.15
CA ILE A 126 -6.51 -5.34 -5.07
C ILE A 126 -5.23 -4.52 -5.29
N MET A 127 -4.52 -4.15 -4.23
CA MET A 127 -3.30 -3.33 -4.29
C MET A 127 -2.23 -3.99 -5.16
N TYR A 128 -1.77 -5.20 -4.85
CA TYR A 128 -0.73 -5.88 -5.63
C TYR A 128 -1.18 -6.21 -7.07
N GLY A 129 -2.49 -6.45 -7.25
CA GLY A 129 -3.11 -6.67 -8.55
C GLY A 129 -3.05 -5.41 -9.40
N PHE A 130 -3.44 -4.27 -8.85
CA PHE A 130 -3.47 -2.98 -9.52
C PHE A 130 -2.07 -2.48 -9.82
N ILE A 131 -1.13 -2.62 -8.88
CA ILE A 131 0.29 -2.32 -9.13
C ILE A 131 0.81 -3.11 -10.32
N LYS A 132 0.50 -4.42 -10.40
CA LYS A 132 0.92 -5.20 -11.56
C LYS A 132 0.20 -4.79 -12.84
N LEU A 133 -1.09 -4.50 -12.77
CA LEU A 133 -1.91 -4.08 -13.91
C LEU A 133 -1.46 -2.73 -14.47
N HIS A 134 -1.11 -1.78 -13.60
CA HIS A 134 -0.63 -0.45 -13.95
C HIS A 134 0.62 -0.51 -14.84
N THR A 135 1.53 -1.46 -14.60
CA THR A 135 2.72 -1.65 -15.46
C THR A 135 2.40 -1.99 -16.92
N LYS A 136 1.18 -2.46 -17.21
CA LYS A 136 0.74 -2.86 -18.56
C LYS A 136 -0.38 -1.98 -19.12
N ARG A 137 -1.29 -1.52 -18.26
CA ARG A 137 -2.52 -0.81 -18.62
C ARG A 137 -2.79 0.29 -17.58
N PRO A 138 -2.02 1.38 -17.58
CA PRO A 138 -2.15 2.44 -16.59
C PRO A 138 -3.54 3.09 -16.60
N LEU A 139 -4.05 3.46 -17.78
CA LEU A 139 -5.38 4.11 -17.90
C LEU A 139 -6.53 3.25 -17.35
N LEU A 140 -6.52 1.96 -17.67
CA LEU A 140 -7.52 1.01 -17.14
C LEU A 140 -7.40 0.92 -15.61
N THR A 141 -6.18 0.94 -15.09
CA THR A 141 -5.95 0.86 -13.65
C THR A 141 -6.48 2.10 -12.93
N TYR A 142 -6.30 3.30 -13.49
CA TYR A 142 -6.91 4.52 -12.95
C TYR A 142 -8.44 4.43 -12.93
N GLY A 143 -9.07 3.98 -14.02
CA GLY A 143 -10.52 3.77 -14.07
C GLY A 143 -11.02 2.81 -13.00
N LEU A 144 -10.35 1.66 -12.82
CA LEU A 144 -10.68 0.71 -11.76
C LEU A 144 -10.42 1.27 -10.36
N SER A 145 -9.37 2.08 -10.18
CA SER A 145 -9.06 2.72 -8.90
C SER A 145 -10.17 3.66 -8.48
N ILE A 146 -10.69 4.48 -9.41
CA ILE A 146 -11.83 5.36 -9.14
C ILE A 146 -13.06 4.56 -8.68
N LEU A 147 -13.34 3.42 -9.34
CA LEU A 147 -14.46 2.56 -8.95
C LEU A 147 -14.28 1.97 -7.54
N ILE A 148 -13.09 1.48 -7.21
CA ILE A 148 -12.79 0.95 -5.87
C ILE A 148 -12.87 2.04 -4.82
N ILE A 149 -12.36 3.24 -5.11
CA ILE A 149 -12.43 4.38 -4.19
C ILE A 149 -13.89 4.78 -3.94
N ALA A 150 -14.71 4.88 -5.00
CA ALA A 150 -16.14 5.17 -4.85
C ALA A 150 -16.86 4.11 -4.02
N PHE A 151 -16.55 2.82 -4.25
CA PHE A 151 -17.07 1.72 -3.44
C PHE A 151 -16.67 1.86 -1.96
N LEU A 152 -15.41 2.17 -1.66
CA LEU A 152 -14.95 2.35 -0.28
C LEU A 152 -15.61 3.54 0.42
N ILE A 153 -15.81 4.65 -0.29
CA ILE A 153 -16.50 5.83 0.25
C ILE A 153 -17.94 5.46 0.66
N ILE A 154 -18.67 4.76 -0.21
CA ILE A 154 -20.05 4.33 0.05
C ILE A 154 -20.09 3.27 1.15
N PHE A 155 -19.22 2.27 1.10
CA PHE A 155 -19.24 1.14 2.03
C PHE A 155 -18.93 1.53 3.49
N PHE A 156 -18.04 2.51 3.68
CA PHE A 156 -17.67 3.00 5.01
C PHE A 156 -18.42 4.26 5.45
N ASP A 157 -19.38 4.73 4.64
CA ASP A 157 -20.12 5.98 4.83
C ASP A 157 -19.20 7.19 5.07
N TYR A 158 -18.11 7.30 4.30
CA TYR A 158 -17.24 8.47 4.38
C TYR A 158 -17.94 9.68 3.76
N SER A 159 -18.21 10.70 4.57
CA SER A 159 -18.68 11.98 4.08
C SER A 159 -17.50 12.77 3.50
N LEU A 160 -17.54 13.04 2.20
CA LEU A 160 -16.56 13.91 1.52
C LEU A 160 -16.61 15.37 2.03
N GLU A 161 -17.69 15.76 2.70
CA GLU A 161 -17.92 17.12 3.20
C GLU A 161 -17.29 17.36 4.57
N LYS A 162 -17.27 16.34 5.44
CA LYS A 162 -16.71 16.46 6.80
C LYS A 162 -15.18 16.59 6.84
N SER A 163 -14.44 16.06 5.85
CA SER A 163 -12.97 16.05 5.91
C SER A 163 -12.31 17.42 5.75
N TYR A 164 -13.05 18.44 5.29
CA TYR A 164 -12.54 19.80 5.08
C TYR A 164 -12.87 20.78 6.23
N LEU A 165 -13.88 20.49 7.06
CA LEU A 165 -14.38 21.43 8.08
C LEU A 165 -13.81 21.22 9.49
N GLU A 166 -13.09 20.12 9.73
CA GLU A 166 -12.45 19.82 11.03
C GLU A 166 -10.94 20.12 11.08
N ARG A 167 -10.43 21.00 10.21
CA ARG A 167 -9.04 21.50 10.26
C ARG A 167 -8.91 22.81 11.02
#